data_AF-A0A2V7H3R6-F1
#
_entry.id   AF-A0A2V7H3R6-F1
#
_cell.length_a   1.000
_cell.length_b   1.000
_cell.length_c   1.000
_cell.angle_alpha   90.00
_cell.angle_beta   90.00
_cell.angle_gamma   90.00
#
_symmetry.space_group_name_H-M   'P 1'
#
loop_
_entity.id
_entity.type
_entity.pdbx_description
1 polymer ?
#
loop_
_entity_poly.entity_id
_entity_poly.type
_entity_poly.pdbx_seq_one_letter_code
_entity_poly.pdbx_strand_id
1 'polypeptide(L)'
;MTASPDTPERLEALPETPPEAKIRRRRWHVSVIWVVPVVAAIVAGYLVYGRLQELGPEITITFKDGDGVKGGQTEVRYRGVPIGEVTAVDLSDGAEHVVVQARLRRSAASITRDGSVFWIVRPEVGPASISGLRTVFTGPYIQVLPGTGRPKTEFVGLDRPPPALERGGLKVILAAAHLSSLGTGSPVYYRGIQVGSVTDTELSRDATAAHIHVFIGQRYGRLVRVGSRFWSASGLDVNFSLRKGVEISLESLRS
;
A
#
# COMPACT_ATOMS: atom_id res chain seq x y z
N MET A 1 24.93 69.08 110.73
CA MET A 1 26.02 68.08 110.81
C MET A 1 25.34 66.76 111.13
N THR A 2 25.24 65.75 110.27
CA THR A 2 26.10 65.19 109.21
C THR A 2 25.21 64.36 108.26
N ALA A 3 25.13 64.67 106.95
CA ALA A 3 25.61 63.88 105.79
C ALA A 3 25.23 62.37 105.81
N SER A 4 24.32 61.83 104.98
CA SER A 4 24.41 61.43 103.54
C SER A 4 23.78 60.00 103.43
N PRO A 5 23.40 59.37 102.28
CA PRO A 5 23.49 59.75 100.87
C PRO A 5 22.19 59.57 100.05
N ASP A 6 22.29 59.96 98.77
CA ASP A 6 21.38 59.77 97.64
C ASP A 6 20.63 58.43 97.56
N THR A 7 19.35 58.50 97.21
CA THR A 7 18.56 57.37 96.70
C THR A 7 18.38 57.54 95.20
N PRO A 8 18.82 56.60 94.35
CA PRO A 8 18.63 56.72 92.92
C PRO A 8 17.16 56.44 92.54
N GLU A 9 16.58 57.30 91.70
CA GLU A 9 15.30 57.04 91.04
C GLU A 9 15.38 55.74 90.25
N ARG A 10 14.60 54.75 90.68
CA ARG A 10 14.42 53.48 90.01
C ARG A 10 13.53 53.72 88.78
N LEU A 11 14.13 53.79 87.60
CA LEU A 11 13.43 53.76 86.32
C LEU A 11 12.57 52.49 86.25
N GLU A 12 11.25 52.65 86.32
CA GLU A 12 10.30 51.58 86.03
C GLU A 12 10.47 51.15 84.57
N ALA A 13 11.06 49.97 84.38
CA ALA A 13 11.15 49.35 83.07
C ALA A 13 9.74 48.97 82.61
N LEU A 14 9.19 49.71 81.64
CA LEU A 14 8.00 49.31 80.90
C LEU A 14 8.27 47.93 80.24
N PRO A 15 7.38 46.93 80.38
CA PRO A 15 7.58 45.67 79.69
C PRO A 15 7.39 45.86 78.18
N GLU A 16 8.51 46.00 77.46
CA GLU A 16 8.51 45.84 76.01
C GLU A 16 8.36 44.36 75.65
N THR A 17 7.12 43.87 75.61
CA THR A 17 6.81 42.69 74.81
C THR A 17 6.12 43.16 73.53
N PRO A 18 6.79 43.08 72.37
CA PRO A 18 6.19 43.47 71.10
C PRO A 18 4.98 42.57 70.78
N PRO A 19 3.90 43.11 70.19
CA PRO A 19 2.73 42.30 69.85
C PRO A 19 3.07 41.23 68.81
N GLU A 20 2.76 39.99 69.14
CA GLU A 20 3.04 38.82 68.30
C GLU A 20 2.12 38.81 67.06
N ALA A 21 2.68 39.08 65.89
CA ALA A 21 1.94 39.07 64.63
C ALA A 21 1.57 37.64 64.22
N LYS A 22 0.29 37.29 64.28
CA LYS A 22 -0.24 36.03 63.73
C LYS A 22 -0.24 36.09 62.20
N ILE A 23 0.87 35.71 61.59
CA ILE A 23 1.00 35.58 60.13
C ILE A 23 0.19 34.37 59.66
N ARG A 24 -1.04 34.60 59.16
CA ARG A 24 -1.74 33.59 58.33
C ARG A 24 -0.99 33.46 57.01
N ARG A 25 -0.01 32.54 56.97
CA ARG A 25 0.66 32.16 55.72
C ARG A 25 -0.34 31.43 54.82
N ARG A 26 -0.99 32.16 53.91
CA ARG A 26 -1.77 31.56 52.82
C ARG A 26 -0.79 30.92 51.84
N ARG A 27 -0.56 29.61 52.00
CA ARG A 27 0.41 28.78 51.25
C ARG A 27 -0.01 28.47 49.80
N TRP A 28 -0.59 29.42 49.07
CA TRP A 28 -1.13 29.16 47.73
C TRP A 28 -0.60 30.16 46.70
N HIS A 29 0.71 30.18 46.50
CA HIS A 29 1.34 30.92 45.39
C HIS A 29 2.37 30.10 44.60
N VAL A 30 2.54 28.81 44.91
CA VAL A 30 3.50 27.93 44.21
C VAL A 30 2.79 26.89 43.32
N SER A 31 1.49 26.65 43.53
CA SER A 31 0.79 25.55 42.86
C SER A 31 0.12 25.91 41.53
N VAL A 32 -0.27 27.17 41.27
CA VAL A 32 -0.99 27.51 40.02
C VAL A 32 -0.06 27.62 38.81
N ILE A 33 1.15 28.17 39.01
CA ILE A 33 2.14 28.32 37.92
C ILE A 33 2.60 26.95 37.40
N TRP A 34 2.63 25.93 38.26
CA TRP A 34 3.03 24.57 37.89
C TRP A 34 1.91 23.73 37.26
N VAL A 35 0.65 24.13 37.41
CA VAL A 35 -0.49 23.45 36.76
C VAL A 35 -0.38 23.57 35.23
N VAL A 36 0.03 24.74 34.72
CA VAL A 36 0.12 24.96 33.27
C VAL A 36 1.16 24.03 32.60
N PRO A 37 2.42 23.91 33.09
CA PRO A 37 3.38 22.94 32.58
C PRO A 37 2.91 21.48 32.68
N VAL A 38 2.27 21.10 33.78
CA VAL A 38 1.79 19.72 33.97
C VAL A 38 0.67 19.40 33.00
N VAL A 39 -0.30 20.30 32.84
CA VAL A 39 -1.39 20.14 31.87
C VAL A 39 -0.83 20.09 30.45
N ALA A 40 0.11 20.97 30.11
CA ALA A 40 0.79 20.94 28.81
C ALA A 40 1.53 19.62 28.57
N ALA A 41 2.23 19.08 29.56
CA ALA A 41 2.92 17.79 29.48
C ALA A 41 1.94 16.62 29.31
N ILE A 42 0.79 16.64 29.99
CA ILE A 42 -0.27 15.64 29.84
C ILE A 42 -0.85 15.69 28.42
N VAL A 43 -1.16 16.88 27.90
CA VAL A 43 -1.66 17.05 26.53
C VAL A 43 -0.64 16.58 25.50
N ALA A 44 0.64 16.95 25.68
CA ALA A 44 1.73 16.48 24.83
C ALA A 44 1.86 14.95 24.86
N GLY A 45 1.82 14.35 26.06
CA GLY A 45 1.83 12.90 26.24
C GLY A 45 0.64 12.21 25.57
N TYR A 46 -0.56 12.80 25.67
CA TYR A 46 -1.77 12.30 25.02
C TYR A 46 -1.67 12.33 23.49
N LEU A 47 -1.18 13.42 22.91
CA LEU A 47 -0.97 13.53 21.46
C LEU A 47 0.07 12.54 20.94
N VAL A 48 1.15 12.32 21.68
CA VAL A 48 2.20 11.36 21.33
C VAL A 48 1.70 9.91 21.44
N TYR A 49 0.90 9.61 22.46
CA TYR A 49 0.34 8.27 22.68
C TYR A 49 -0.55 7.81 21.52
N GLY A 50 -1.38 8.70 20.97
CA GLY A 50 -2.21 8.38 19.80
C GLY A 50 -1.39 7.97 18.57
N ARG A 51 -0.24 8.62 18.33
CA ARG A 51 0.67 8.32 17.21
C ARG A 51 1.38 6.97 17.38
N LEU A 52 1.75 6.62 18.61
CA LEU A 52 2.42 5.35 18.91
C LEU A 52 1.50 4.13 18.74
N GLN A 53 0.18 4.29 18.94
CA GLN A 53 -0.75 3.17 18.85
C GLN A 53 -1.08 2.75 17.40
N GLU A 54 -0.88 3.62 16.42
CA GLU A 54 -1.17 3.37 15.00
C GLU A 54 0.00 2.68 14.27
N LEU A 55 1.22 2.83 14.80
CA LEU A 55 2.43 2.23 14.24
C LEU A 55 2.37 0.71 14.38
N GLY A 56 2.30 0.02 13.24
CA GLY A 56 2.44 -1.43 13.16
C GLY A 56 3.88 -1.86 12.88
N PRO A 57 4.07 -3.14 12.55
CA PRO A 57 5.39 -3.69 12.29
C PRO A 57 6.04 -3.04 11.06
N GLU A 58 7.35 -2.86 11.13
CA GLU A 58 8.19 -2.53 9.98
C GLU A 58 8.66 -3.83 9.33
N ILE A 59 8.59 -3.87 8.01
CA ILE A 59 8.99 -5.03 7.20
C ILE A 59 9.98 -4.61 6.13
N THR A 60 10.83 -5.56 5.75
CA THR A 60 11.82 -5.41 4.70
C THR A 60 11.46 -6.36 3.57
N ILE A 61 11.33 -5.82 2.36
CA ILE A 61 10.97 -6.56 1.16
C ILE A 61 12.07 -6.37 0.12
N THR A 62 12.69 -7.46 -0.32
CA THR A 62 13.74 -7.43 -1.34
C THR A 62 13.13 -7.71 -2.71
N PHE A 63 13.27 -6.78 -3.65
CA PHE A 63 12.84 -6.92 -5.04
C PHE A 63 14.05 -6.98 -5.97
N LYS A 64 13.86 -7.57 -7.16
CA LYS A 64 14.87 -7.49 -8.24
C LYS A 64 14.90 -6.10 -8.86
N ASP A 65 13.74 -5.50 -9.03
CA ASP A 65 13.55 -4.16 -9.58
C ASP A 65 12.54 -3.38 -8.73
N GLY A 66 12.86 -2.13 -8.45
CA GLY A 66 12.07 -1.20 -7.65
C GLY A 66 11.47 -0.06 -8.47
N ASP A 67 11.46 -0.14 -9.80
CA ASP A 67 11.03 0.96 -10.66
C ASP A 67 9.68 1.57 -10.24
N GLY A 68 9.72 2.89 -10.06
CA GLY A 68 8.58 3.71 -9.63
C GLY A 68 8.18 3.61 -8.15
N VAL A 69 8.77 2.71 -7.35
CA VAL A 69 8.52 2.62 -5.90
C VAL A 69 9.27 3.74 -5.18
N LYS A 70 8.57 4.48 -4.31
CA LYS A 70 9.13 5.62 -3.57
C LYS A 70 8.74 5.59 -2.10
N GLY A 71 9.71 5.89 -1.24
CA GLY A 71 9.46 6.15 0.18
C GLY A 71 8.52 7.35 0.39
N GLY A 72 7.58 7.21 1.32
CA GLY A 72 6.60 8.23 1.68
C GLY A 72 5.49 8.45 0.64
N GLN A 73 5.40 7.60 -0.39
CA GLN A 73 4.40 7.74 -1.47
C GLN A 73 3.79 6.41 -1.88
N THR A 74 4.59 5.35 -1.94
CA THR A 74 4.09 4.03 -2.34
C THR A 74 3.35 3.36 -1.19
N GLU A 75 2.10 2.98 -1.43
CA GLU A 75 1.27 2.27 -0.46
C GLU A 75 1.43 0.76 -0.57
N VAL A 76 1.33 0.07 0.57
CA VAL A 76 1.13 -1.38 0.63
C VAL A 76 -0.36 -1.65 0.76
N ARG A 77 -0.92 -2.48 -0.12
CA ARG A 77 -2.36 -2.73 -0.22
C ARG A 77 -2.69 -4.22 -0.12
N TYR A 78 -3.78 -4.54 0.55
CA TYR A 78 -4.40 -5.87 0.54
C TYR A 78 -5.81 -5.77 -0.01
N ARG A 79 -6.11 -6.49 -1.10
CA ARG A 79 -7.42 -6.44 -1.78
C ARG A 79 -7.91 -5.01 -2.08
N GLY A 80 -6.97 -4.14 -2.48
CA GLY A 80 -7.25 -2.73 -2.79
C GLY A 80 -7.32 -1.78 -1.57
N VAL A 81 -7.26 -2.30 -0.35
CA VAL A 81 -7.27 -1.48 0.87
C VAL A 81 -5.83 -1.13 1.29
N PRO A 82 -5.50 0.15 1.53
CA PRO A 82 -4.17 0.54 2.03
C PRO A 82 -3.98 0.07 3.48
N ILE A 83 -2.95 -0.74 3.68
CA ILE A 83 -2.60 -1.37 4.96
C ILE A 83 -1.23 -0.92 5.49
N GLY A 84 -0.50 -0.13 4.72
CA GLY A 84 0.82 0.38 5.09
C GLY A 84 1.40 1.27 4.00
N GLU A 85 2.62 1.72 4.22
CA GLU A 85 3.33 2.66 3.38
C GLU A 85 4.82 2.33 3.33
N VAL A 86 5.44 2.51 2.18
CA VAL A 86 6.89 2.38 2.01
C VAL A 86 7.57 3.55 2.72
N THR A 87 8.48 3.27 3.63
CA THR A 87 9.24 4.29 4.37
C THR A 87 10.53 4.65 3.66
N ALA A 88 11.26 3.65 3.15
CA ALA A 88 12.53 3.84 2.47
C ALA A 88 12.72 2.83 1.32
N VAL A 89 13.54 3.21 0.35
CA VAL A 89 13.92 2.38 -0.79
C VAL A 89 15.43 2.55 -0.95
N ASP A 90 16.16 1.46 -0.73
CA ASP A 90 17.61 1.42 -0.78
C ASP A 90 18.06 0.37 -1.80
N LEU A 91 19.28 0.51 -2.29
CA LEU A 91 19.91 -0.50 -3.14
C LEU A 91 20.74 -1.45 -2.26
N SER A 92 20.73 -2.75 -2.55
CA SER A 92 21.56 -3.71 -1.82
C SER A 92 23.05 -3.46 -2.07
N ASP A 93 23.89 -3.93 -1.14
CA ASP A 93 25.34 -3.97 -1.36
C ASP A 93 25.62 -4.77 -2.65
N GLY A 94 26.29 -4.13 -3.62
CA GLY A 94 26.54 -4.73 -4.94
C GLY A 94 25.51 -4.41 -6.03
N ALA A 95 24.48 -3.61 -5.74
CA ALA A 95 23.52 -3.07 -6.71
C ALA A 95 22.63 -4.09 -7.46
N GLU A 96 22.57 -5.34 -6.99
CA GLU A 96 21.81 -6.41 -7.67
C GLU A 96 20.32 -6.43 -7.29
N HIS A 97 19.97 -5.91 -6.11
CA HIS A 97 18.60 -5.94 -5.59
C HIS A 97 18.19 -4.58 -5.00
N VAL A 98 16.88 -4.35 -4.94
CA VAL A 98 16.28 -3.20 -4.27
C VAL A 98 15.69 -3.65 -2.94
N VAL A 99 16.11 -3.01 -1.86
CA VAL A 99 15.63 -3.25 -0.50
C VAL A 99 14.58 -2.19 -0.16
N VAL A 100 13.34 -2.61 -0.05
CA VAL A 100 12.21 -1.73 0.26
C VAL A 100 11.82 -1.92 1.72
N GLN A 101 11.85 -0.84 2.49
CA GLN A 101 11.36 -0.82 3.86
C GLN A 101 9.93 -0.29 3.86
N ALA A 102 9.01 -0.99 4.51
CA ALA A 102 7.62 -0.57 4.60
C ALA A 102 7.10 -0.68 6.03
N ARG A 103 6.35 0.34 6.45
CA ARG A 103 5.65 0.38 7.73
C ARG A 103 4.21 -0.03 7.52
N LEU A 104 3.77 -1.08 8.19
CA LEU A 104 2.37 -1.48 8.18
C LEU A 104 1.60 -0.83 9.32
N ARG A 105 0.28 -0.76 9.16
CA ARG A 105 -0.64 -0.42 10.24
C ARG A 105 -0.74 -1.59 11.21
N ARG A 106 -1.01 -1.29 12.49
CA ARG A 106 -1.17 -2.33 13.53
C ARG A 106 -2.19 -3.42 13.19
N SER A 107 -3.28 -3.05 12.51
CA SER A 107 -4.33 -4.00 12.05
C SER A 107 -3.83 -5.01 11.01
N ALA A 108 -2.74 -4.70 10.30
CA ALA A 108 -2.16 -5.52 9.26
C ALA A 108 -1.03 -6.44 9.75
N ALA A 109 -0.70 -6.42 11.05
CA ALA A 109 0.34 -7.28 11.62
C ALA A 109 0.08 -8.79 11.43
N SER A 110 -1.18 -9.19 11.23
CA SER A 110 -1.55 -10.58 10.94
C SER A 110 -1.20 -11.03 9.52
N ILE A 111 -0.90 -10.09 8.62
CA ILE A 111 -0.58 -10.33 7.20
C ILE A 111 0.91 -10.65 7.01
N THR A 112 1.79 -10.21 7.92
CA THR A 112 3.24 -10.42 7.83
C THR A 112 3.61 -11.75 8.46
N ARG A 113 3.40 -12.82 7.70
CA ARG A 113 3.61 -14.20 8.11
C ARG A 113 4.44 -14.94 7.08
N ASP A 114 5.02 -16.04 7.51
CA ASP A 114 5.66 -16.97 6.60
C ASP A 114 4.63 -17.49 5.57
N GLY A 115 5.07 -17.53 4.31
CA GLY A 115 4.22 -17.74 3.14
C GLY A 115 3.51 -16.49 2.60
N SER A 116 3.66 -15.31 3.22
CA SER A 116 3.15 -14.07 2.63
C SER A 116 3.97 -13.64 1.42
N VAL A 117 3.27 -13.24 0.36
CA VAL A 117 3.87 -12.87 -0.92
C VAL A 117 3.56 -11.42 -1.22
N PHE A 118 4.58 -10.67 -1.60
CA PHE A 118 4.47 -9.25 -1.97
C PHE A 118 4.87 -9.08 -3.43
N TRP A 119 4.18 -8.22 -4.18
CA TRP A 119 4.55 -7.88 -5.54
C TRP A 119 4.19 -6.43 -5.87
N ILE A 120 4.91 -5.85 -6.82
CA ILE A 120 4.64 -4.49 -7.31
C ILE A 120 3.57 -4.56 -8.39
N VAL A 121 2.51 -3.76 -8.25
CA VAL A 121 1.49 -3.59 -9.29
C VAL A 121 1.72 -2.24 -9.97
N ARG A 122 2.01 -2.29 -11.27
CA ARG A 122 2.17 -1.11 -12.12
C ARG A 122 0.88 -0.87 -12.91
N PRO A 123 0.36 0.36 -12.98
CA PRO A 123 -0.79 0.66 -13.82
C PRO A 123 -0.41 0.47 -15.30
N GLU A 124 -1.22 -0.26 -16.05
CA GLU A 124 -1.05 -0.39 -17.51
C GLU A 124 -1.53 0.90 -18.19
N VAL A 125 -0.67 1.50 -19.01
CA VAL A 125 -1.01 2.71 -19.80
C VAL A 125 -1.57 2.25 -21.14
N GLY A 126 -2.90 2.29 -21.28
CA GLY A 126 -3.57 1.98 -22.54
C GLY A 126 -3.71 3.23 -23.45
N PRO A 127 -3.69 3.08 -24.78
CA PRO A 127 -3.87 4.18 -25.73
C PRO A 127 -5.24 4.88 -25.63
N ALA A 128 -6.24 4.26 -24.97
CA ALA A 128 -7.55 4.85 -24.72
C ALA A 128 -7.60 5.85 -23.55
N SER A 129 -6.51 6.04 -22.79
CA SER A 129 -6.46 6.94 -21.62
C SER A 129 -6.23 8.42 -21.96
N ILE A 130 -6.22 8.79 -23.24
CA ILE A 130 -5.96 10.17 -23.67
C ILE A 130 -7.25 10.78 -24.21
N SER A 131 -8.04 11.37 -23.31
CA SER A 131 -8.85 12.55 -23.64
C SER A 131 -9.29 13.25 -22.35
N GLY A 132 -8.51 14.27 -21.95
CA GLY A 132 -9.07 15.47 -21.33
C GLY A 132 -8.99 15.66 -19.81
N LEU A 133 -8.24 14.88 -19.03
CA LEU A 133 -8.20 15.09 -17.57
C LEU A 133 -6.77 15.03 -17.02
N ARG A 134 -6.43 15.99 -16.14
CA ARG A 134 -5.33 15.88 -15.17
C ARG A 134 -5.53 14.58 -14.39
N THR A 135 -4.99 13.48 -14.91
CA THR A 135 -5.04 12.18 -14.27
C THR A 135 -4.08 12.25 -13.10
N VAL A 136 -4.63 12.19 -11.89
CA VAL A 136 -3.86 11.87 -10.70
C VAL A 136 -3.27 10.48 -10.97
N PHE A 137 -2.03 10.46 -11.47
CA PHE A 137 -1.32 9.24 -11.75
C PHE A 137 -1.11 8.55 -10.40
N THR A 138 -1.89 7.50 -10.16
CA THR A 138 -1.67 6.66 -8.98
C THR A 138 -0.42 5.89 -9.30
N GLY A 139 0.70 6.26 -8.66
CA GLY A 139 1.97 5.57 -8.83
C GLY A 139 1.85 4.06 -8.51
N PRO A 140 2.88 3.27 -8.80
CA PRO A 140 2.85 1.85 -8.49
C PRO A 140 2.61 1.65 -7.00
N TYR A 141 1.93 0.56 -6.66
CA TYR A 141 1.66 0.17 -5.28
C TYR A 141 2.08 -1.28 -5.06
N ILE A 142 2.39 -1.63 -3.82
CA ILE A 142 2.76 -2.99 -3.44
C ILE A 142 1.49 -3.72 -3.02
N GLN A 143 1.22 -4.88 -3.58
CA GLN A 143 0.12 -5.74 -3.16
C GLN A 143 0.66 -6.95 -2.39
N VAL A 144 -0.14 -7.43 -1.42
CA VAL A 144 0.21 -8.58 -0.59
C VAL A 144 -0.83 -9.68 -0.65
N LEU A 145 -0.38 -10.92 -0.55
CA LEU A 145 -1.20 -12.10 -0.29
C LEU A 145 -0.74 -12.69 1.05
N PRO A 146 -1.59 -12.72 2.09
CA PRO A 146 -1.20 -13.24 3.41
C PRO A 146 -0.94 -14.75 3.38
N GLY A 147 0.14 -15.17 4.04
CA GLY A 147 0.43 -16.55 4.38
C GLY A 147 -0.17 -16.97 5.72
N THR A 148 -0.08 -18.27 6.03
CA THR A 148 -0.63 -18.86 7.26
C THR A 148 0.44 -19.25 8.27
N GLY A 149 1.71 -18.93 8.02
CA GLY A 149 2.83 -19.35 8.84
C GLY A 149 3.10 -18.47 10.07
N ARG A 150 4.32 -18.59 10.59
CA ARG A 150 4.79 -17.82 11.76
C ARG A 150 5.00 -16.36 11.40
N PRO A 151 4.88 -15.40 12.34
CA PRO A 151 5.19 -14.00 12.07
C PRO A 151 6.60 -13.84 11.49
N LYS A 152 6.73 -13.04 10.43
CA LYS A 152 7.99 -12.79 9.73
C LYS A 152 8.04 -11.31 9.31
N THR A 153 9.22 -10.71 9.31
CA THR A 153 9.44 -9.29 8.92
C THR A 153 10.22 -9.13 7.63
N GLU A 154 10.90 -10.17 7.18
CA GLU A 154 11.71 -10.17 5.94
C GLU A 154 11.05 -11.00 4.84
N PHE A 155 10.93 -10.39 3.66
CA PHE A 155 10.21 -10.98 2.53
C PHE A 155 10.99 -10.81 1.23
N VAL A 156 10.83 -11.79 0.34
CA VAL A 156 11.27 -11.66 -1.05
C VAL A 156 10.06 -11.28 -1.87
N GLY A 157 10.15 -10.12 -2.51
CA GLY A 157 9.14 -9.61 -3.41
C GLY A 157 9.21 -10.26 -4.79
N LEU A 158 8.05 -10.42 -5.41
CA LEU A 158 7.92 -10.89 -6.79
C LEU A 158 7.68 -9.71 -7.73
N ASP A 159 8.25 -9.79 -8.93
CA ASP A 159 8.03 -8.76 -9.96
C ASP A 159 6.64 -8.88 -10.62
N ARG A 160 6.00 -10.05 -10.46
CA ARG A 160 4.68 -10.37 -11.03
C ARG A 160 3.78 -10.97 -9.96
N PRO A 161 2.44 -10.85 -10.11
CA PRO A 161 1.50 -11.47 -9.19
C PRO A 161 1.76 -12.98 -9.05
N PRO A 162 1.65 -13.57 -7.84
CA PRO A 162 1.85 -15.00 -7.68
C PRO A 162 0.81 -15.78 -8.52
N PRO A 163 1.21 -16.90 -9.16
CA PRO A 163 0.30 -17.75 -9.93
C PRO A 163 -0.92 -18.19 -9.13
N ALA A 164 -0.79 -18.20 -7.80
CA ALA A 164 -1.85 -18.47 -6.84
C ALA A 164 -3.11 -17.61 -7.00
N LEU A 165 -2.96 -16.34 -7.37
CA LEU A 165 -4.07 -15.42 -7.64
C LEU A 165 -4.71 -15.69 -9.01
N GLU A 166 -3.93 -16.21 -9.95
CA GLU A 166 -4.42 -16.65 -11.25
C GLU A 166 -5.17 -17.98 -11.19
N ARG A 167 -5.08 -18.73 -10.08
CA ARG A 167 -5.67 -20.09 -9.95
C ARG A 167 -7.20 -20.15 -10.04
N GLY A 168 -7.89 -19.02 -10.09
CA GLY A 168 -9.34 -19.01 -10.27
C GLY A 168 -9.78 -19.31 -11.71
N GLY A 169 -9.00 -18.92 -12.71
CA GLY A 169 -9.42 -19.01 -14.12
C GLY A 169 -9.03 -20.32 -14.80
N LEU A 170 -9.65 -20.57 -15.95
CA LEU A 170 -9.32 -21.70 -16.80
C LEU A 170 -8.17 -21.31 -17.73
N LYS A 171 -7.06 -22.06 -17.65
CA LYS A 171 -5.92 -21.92 -18.56
C LYS A 171 -6.06 -22.92 -19.71
N VAL A 172 -5.96 -22.44 -20.93
CA VAL A 172 -6.06 -23.25 -22.15
C VAL A 172 -4.86 -22.94 -23.03
N ILE A 173 -4.25 -23.97 -23.61
CA ILE A 173 -3.19 -23.80 -24.60
C ILE A 173 -3.81 -24.11 -25.96
N LEU A 174 -3.75 -23.14 -26.86
CA LEU A 174 -4.19 -23.29 -28.24
C LEU A 174 -2.96 -23.50 -29.12
N ALA A 175 -2.98 -24.55 -29.94
CA ALA A 175 -1.96 -24.78 -30.95
C ALA A 175 -2.43 -24.20 -32.29
N ALA A 176 -1.61 -23.35 -32.91
CA ALA A 176 -1.86 -22.81 -34.24
C ALA A 176 -0.63 -23.01 -35.13
N ALA A 177 -0.84 -23.30 -36.41
CA ALA A 177 0.25 -23.45 -37.38
C ALA A 177 1.04 -22.13 -37.56
N HIS A 178 0.34 -20.99 -37.45
CA HIS A 178 0.94 -19.67 -37.52
C HIS A 178 0.34 -18.78 -36.43
N LEU A 179 1.19 -18.00 -35.77
CA LEU A 179 0.75 -16.92 -34.90
C LEU A 179 0.23 -15.79 -35.80
N SER A 180 -1.06 -15.51 -35.74
CA SER A 180 -1.64 -14.30 -36.36
C SER A 180 -1.17 -13.05 -35.58
N SER A 181 -1.74 -11.86 -35.82
CA SER A 181 -1.42 -10.62 -35.09
C SER A 181 -1.87 -10.64 -33.60
N LEU A 182 -1.68 -11.77 -32.92
CA LEU A 182 -2.03 -12.04 -31.54
C LEU A 182 -0.76 -11.90 -30.69
N GLY A 183 -0.83 -11.08 -29.65
CA GLY A 183 0.24 -10.89 -28.68
C GLY A 183 -0.27 -11.06 -27.26
N THR A 184 0.64 -11.01 -26.29
CA THR A 184 0.27 -10.93 -24.88
C THR A 184 -0.70 -9.77 -24.66
N GLY A 185 -1.80 -10.05 -23.98
CA GLY A 185 -2.89 -9.10 -23.74
C GLY A 185 -4.01 -9.12 -24.77
N SER A 186 -3.89 -9.84 -25.90
CA SER A 186 -4.97 -9.95 -26.88
C SER A 186 -6.26 -10.49 -26.23
N PRO A 187 -7.42 -9.82 -26.42
CA PRO A 187 -8.66 -10.19 -25.75
C PRO A 187 -9.28 -11.46 -26.33
N VAL A 188 -9.88 -12.28 -25.47
CA VAL A 188 -10.69 -13.43 -25.88
C VAL A 188 -12.15 -13.11 -25.66
N TYR A 189 -12.95 -13.27 -26.71
CA TYR A 189 -14.37 -12.95 -26.70
C TYR A 189 -15.24 -14.21 -26.73
N TYR A 190 -16.40 -14.11 -26.09
CA TYR A 190 -17.52 -15.02 -26.29
C TYR A 190 -18.78 -14.18 -26.47
N ARG A 191 -19.43 -14.28 -27.64
CA ARG A 191 -20.63 -13.49 -28.00
C ARG A 191 -20.43 -11.98 -27.81
N GLY A 192 -19.28 -11.45 -28.24
CA GLY A 192 -18.94 -10.03 -28.11
C GLY A 192 -18.52 -9.56 -26.72
N ILE A 193 -18.55 -10.43 -25.69
CA ILE A 193 -18.13 -10.10 -24.33
C ILE A 193 -16.71 -10.63 -24.12
N GLN A 194 -15.81 -9.78 -23.59
CA GLN A 194 -14.47 -10.21 -23.23
C GLN A 194 -14.54 -11.15 -22.02
N VAL A 195 -14.08 -12.40 -22.22
CA VAL A 195 -14.09 -13.47 -21.21
C VAL A 195 -12.69 -13.85 -20.73
N GLY A 196 -11.66 -13.40 -21.43
CA GLY A 196 -10.27 -13.72 -21.12
C GLY A 196 -9.28 -12.90 -21.91
N SER A 197 -8.02 -13.31 -21.84
CA SER A 197 -6.92 -12.73 -22.60
C SER A 197 -5.81 -13.75 -22.86
N VAL A 198 -5.02 -13.49 -23.89
CA VAL A 198 -3.76 -14.20 -24.14
C VAL A 198 -2.75 -13.76 -23.09
N THR A 199 -2.17 -14.71 -22.36
CA THR A 199 -1.17 -14.45 -21.32
C THR A 199 0.25 -14.59 -21.83
N ASP A 200 0.48 -15.50 -22.79
CA ASP A 200 1.80 -15.75 -23.34
C ASP A 200 1.73 -16.43 -24.71
N THR A 201 2.80 -16.34 -25.48
CA THR A 201 2.95 -17.01 -26.77
C THR A 201 4.34 -17.62 -26.86
N GLU A 202 4.40 -18.92 -27.13
CA GLU A 202 5.65 -19.65 -27.26
C GLU A 202 5.65 -20.50 -28.54
N LEU A 203 6.83 -20.80 -29.07
CA LEU A 203 6.96 -21.77 -30.14
C LEU A 203 7.01 -23.17 -29.53
N SER A 204 6.31 -24.14 -30.14
CA SER A 204 6.40 -25.54 -29.74
C SER A 204 7.85 -26.03 -29.81
N ARG A 205 8.20 -27.02 -28.98
CA ARG A 205 9.57 -27.55 -28.86
C ARG A 205 10.13 -28.09 -30.18
N ASP A 206 9.26 -28.56 -31.06
CA ASP A 206 9.56 -29.07 -32.40
C ASP A 206 9.47 -28.00 -33.49
N ALA A 207 9.20 -26.74 -33.12
CA ALA A 207 9.03 -25.60 -34.01
C ALA A 207 7.91 -25.74 -35.08
N THR A 208 6.97 -26.68 -34.91
CA THR A 208 5.91 -26.94 -35.91
C THR A 208 4.64 -26.11 -35.68
N ALA A 209 4.44 -25.62 -34.46
CA ALA A 209 3.25 -24.85 -34.08
C ALA A 209 3.59 -23.76 -33.07
N ALA A 210 2.80 -22.68 -33.07
CA ALA A 210 2.78 -21.71 -32.00
C ALA A 210 1.79 -22.16 -30.91
N HIS A 211 2.24 -22.21 -29.67
CA HIS A 211 1.42 -22.41 -28.49
C HIS A 211 1.00 -21.04 -27.93
N ILE A 212 -0.30 -20.83 -27.88
CA ILE A 212 -0.91 -19.59 -27.37
C ILE A 212 -1.51 -19.92 -26.01
N HIS A 213 -0.96 -19.34 -24.97
CA HIS A 213 -1.45 -19.49 -23.60
C HIS A 213 -2.59 -18.51 -23.37
N VAL A 214 -3.78 -19.03 -23.08
CA VAL A 214 -5.00 -18.26 -22.89
C VAL A 214 -5.50 -18.44 -21.47
N PHE A 215 -5.82 -17.32 -20.84
CA PHE A 215 -6.49 -17.28 -19.55
C PHE A 215 -7.94 -16.86 -19.71
N ILE A 216 -8.86 -17.71 -19.27
CA ILE A 216 -10.29 -17.44 -19.20
C ILE A 216 -10.66 -17.16 -17.74
N GLY A 217 -11.32 -16.04 -17.48
CA GLY A 217 -11.69 -15.66 -16.11
C GLY A 217 -12.54 -16.72 -15.40
N GLN A 218 -12.37 -16.87 -14.08
CA GLN A 218 -13.03 -17.89 -13.25
C GLN A 218 -14.53 -18.03 -13.51
N ARG A 219 -15.25 -16.90 -13.57
CA ARG A 219 -16.70 -16.83 -13.81
C ARG A 219 -17.11 -17.38 -15.18
N TYR A 220 -16.20 -17.43 -16.14
CA TYR A 220 -16.43 -17.88 -17.52
C TYR A 220 -15.85 -19.26 -17.83
N GLY A 221 -15.15 -19.91 -16.90
CA GLY A 221 -14.52 -21.21 -17.15
C GLY A 221 -15.49 -22.28 -17.65
N ARG A 222 -16.78 -22.20 -17.25
CA ARG A 222 -17.85 -23.13 -17.69
C ARG A 222 -18.26 -22.97 -19.16
N LEU A 223 -17.83 -21.91 -19.83
CA LEU A 223 -18.12 -21.65 -21.25
C LEU A 223 -17.25 -22.53 -22.17
N VAL A 224 -16.05 -22.89 -21.72
CA VAL A 224 -15.13 -23.74 -22.48
C VAL A 224 -15.41 -25.20 -22.13
N ARG A 225 -15.68 -26.01 -23.16
CA ARG A 225 -16.01 -27.43 -23.05
C ARG A 225 -15.17 -28.23 -24.03
N VAL A 226 -15.16 -29.54 -23.84
CA VAL A 226 -14.63 -30.47 -24.86
C VAL A 226 -15.42 -30.24 -26.16
N GLY A 227 -14.73 -29.86 -27.24
CA GLY A 227 -15.32 -29.50 -28.53
C GLY A 227 -15.52 -28.00 -28.77
N SER A 228 -15.18 -27.13 -27.81
CA SER A 228 -15.10 -25.69 -28.06
C SER A 228 -14.10 -25.38 -29.18
N ARG A 229 -14.51 -24.56 -30.14
CA ARG A 229 -13.65 -24.10 -31.24
C ARG A 229 -13.24 -22.66 -30.98
N PHE A 230 -11.94 -22.41 -31.08
CA PHE A 230 -11.37 -21.07 -31.03
C PHE A 230 -10.99 -20.68 -32.46
N TRP A 231 -11.33 -19.46 -32.85
CA TRP A 231 -10.98 -18.91 -34.16
C TRP A 231 -10.42 -17.50 -33.97
N SER A 232 -9.49 -17.10 -34.84
CA SER A 232 -9.00 -15.72 -34.85
C SER A 232 -10.09 -14.81 -35.41
N ALA A 233 -10.43 -13.75 -34.68
CA ALA A 233 -11.37 -12.72 -35.12
C ALA A 233 -10.67 -11.49 -35.74
N SER A 234 -9.41 -11.64 -36.17
CA SER A 234 -8.64 -10.56 -36.83
C SER A 234 -9.37 -10.09 -38.09
N GLY A 235 -9.91 -8.87 -38.04
CA GLY A 235 -10.88 -8.34 -38.97
C GLY A 235 -10.30 -7.81 -40.28
N LEU A 236 -10.82 -8.34 -41.40
CA LEU A 236 -11.47 -7.67 -42.53
C LEU A 236 -11.70 -8.76 -43.58
N ASP A 237 -12.89 -9.36 -43.62
CA ASP A 237 -13.25 -10.31 -44.67
C ASP A 237 -13.96 -9.53 -45.79
N VAL A 238 -13.20 -9.08 -46.80
CA VAL A 238 -13.75 -8.34 -47.94
C VAL A 238 -14.07 -9.32 -49.06
N ASN A 239 -15.30 -9.85 -49.05
CA ASN A 239 -15.81 -10.66 -50.14
C ASN A 239 -16.21 -9.80 -51.34
N PHE A 240 -15.26 -9.56 -52.26
CA PHE A 240 -15.56 -8.93 -53.55
C PHE A 240 -16.22 -9.93 -54.52
N SER A 241 -17.55 -9.98 -54.53
CA SER A 241 -18.32 -10.71 -55.55
C SER A 241 -18.73 -9.78 -56.68
N LEU A 242 -18.01 -9.82 -57.81
CA LEU A 242 -18.23 -8.99 -59.01
C LEU A 242 -19.64 -9.07 -59.64
N ARG A 243 -20.53 -9.95 -59.16
CA ARG A 243 -21.90 -10.15 -59.68
C ARG A 243 -23.02 -9.77 -58.72
N LYS A 244 -22.75 -9.47 -57.45
CA LYS A 244 -23.81 -9.23 -56.43
C LYS A 244 -23.69 -7.94 -55.63
N GLY A 245 -22.76 -7.06 -56.01
CA GLY A 245 -22.51 -5.85 -55.23
C GLY A 245 -21.72 -6.15 -53.95
N VAL A 246 -21.21 -5.09 -53.35
CA VAL A 246 -20.34 -5.14 -52.17
C VAL A 246 -21.24 -5.18 -50.93
N GLU A 247 -21.22 -6.29 -50.19
CA GLU A 247 -21.85 -6.41 -48.87
C GLU A 247 -20.78 -6.18 -47.79
N ILE A 248 -20.86 -5.06 -47.08
CA ILE A 248 -19.89 -4.71 -46.04
C ILE A 248 -20.52 -4.93 -44.67
N SER A 249 -20.17 -6.03 -44.03
CA SER A 249 -20.48 -6.27 -42.62
C SER A 249 -19.35 -5.69 -41.76
N LEU A 250 -19.48 -4.42 -41.35
CA LEU A 250 -18.59 -3.84 -40.34
C LEU A 250 -19.01 -4.30 -38.95
N GLU A 251 -18.50 -5.44 -38.51
CA GLU A 251 -18.59 -5.83 -37.10
C GLU A 251 -17.48 -5.11 -36.33
N SER A 252 -17.82 -3.92 -35.80
CA SER A 252 -17.07 -3.22 -34.75
C SER A 252 -15.64 -2.78 -35.08
N LEU A 253 -15.51 -1.56 -35.62
CA LEU A 253 -14.39 -0.68 -35.28
C LEU A 253 -14.70 -0.01 -33.93
N ARG A 254 -14.01 -0.38 -32.86
CA ARG A 254 -13.92 0.46 -31.66
C ARG A 254 -12.62 1.25 -31.73
N SER A 255 -12.74 2.57 -31.89
CA SER A 255 -11.67 3.51 -31.54
C SER A 255 -11.59 3.70 -30.02
#